data_AF-A0A645I2Y3-F1
#
_entry.id   AF-A0A645I2Y3-F1
#
_cell.length_a   1.000
_cell.length_b   1.000
_cell.length_c   1.000
_cell.angle_alpha   90.00
_cell.angle_beta   90.00
_cell.angle_gamma   90.00
#
_symmetry.space_group_name_H-M   'P 1'
#
loop_
_entity.id
_entity.type
_entity.pdbx_description
1 polymer ?
#
loop_
_entity_poly.entity_id
_entity_poly.type
_entity_poly.pdbx_seq_one_letter_code
_entity_poly.pdbx_strand_id
1 'polypeptide(L)'
;MVLLIISTAGAFTWLLNIKGIANIIGTAFATFTNSSAVFLFVVILLLLFMGCFMECVASVLMITPILMPAAISMGIDPIHFGIVVVMTLSLGMSTPPVGENLYIAAGIAGIQFEKMLKYAWPLIGVAILAILIVTYIPQISLFLPTLMYS
;
A
#
# COMPACT_ATOMS: atom_id res chain seq x y z
N MET A 1 -0.65 -7.15 -21.14
CA MET A 1 -0.61 -5.81 -20.54
C MET A 1 0.26 -5.75 -19.29
N VAL A 2 0.12 -6.71 -18.37
CA VAL A 2 0.97 -6.83 -17.16
C VAL A 2 2.48 -6.79 -17.47
N LEU A 3 2.94 -7.55 -18.48
CA LEU A 3 4.36 -7.52 -18.90
C LEU A 3 4.85 -6.14 -19.34
N LEU A 4 4.04 -5.34 -20.05
CA LEU A 4 4.41 -3.98 -20.45
C LEU A 4 4.49 -3.03 -19.24
N ILE A 5 3.60 -3.18 -18.27
CA ILE A 5 3.62 -2.40 -17.03
C ILE A 5 4.89 -2.73 -16.24
N ILE A 6 5.24 -4.01 -16.11
CA ILE A 6 6.48 -4.44 -15.44
C ILE A 6 7.72 -3.86 -16.13
N SER A 7 7.79 -3.92 -17.46
CA SER A 7 8.92 -3.37 -18.22
C SER A 7 9.06 -1.84 -18.04
N THR A 8 7.95 -1.12 -18.07
CA THR A 8 7.95 0.35 -17.94
C THR A 8 8.23 0.76 -16.49
N ALA A 9 7.72 0.02 -15.51
CA ALA A 9 7.99 0.24 -14.10
C ALA A 9 9.47 0.00 -13.75
N GLY A 10 10.12 -0.99 -14.36
CA GLY A 10 11.57 -1.20 -14.23
C GLY A 10 12.38 0.00 -14.74
N ALA A 11 12.04 0.51 -15.93
CA ALA A 11 12.68 1.69 -16.49
C ALA A 11 12.43 2.95 -15.62
N PHE A 12 11.21 3.10 -15.09
CA PHE A 12 10.84 4.19 -14.18
C PHE A 12 11.62 4.11 -12.86
N THR A 13 11.73 2.92 -12.26
CA THR A 13 12.52 2.65 -11.05
C THR A 13 13.98 3.07 -11.22
N TRP A 14 14.59 2.70 -12.34
CA TRP A 14 15.98 3.06 -12.64
C TRP A 14 16.14 4.59 -12.78
N LEU A 15 15.21 5.25 -13.46
CA LEU A 15 15.17 6.72 -13.60
C LEU A 15 15.05 7.44 -12.25
N LEU A 16 14.18 6.94 -11.36
CA LEU A 16 13.99 7.47 -10.01
C LEU A 16 15.25 7.34 -9.15
N ASN A 17 15.97 6.23 -9.30
CA ASN A 17 17.22 5.96 -8.61
C ASN A 17 18.31 6.95 -9.06
N ILE A 18 18.43 7.19 -10.38
CA ILE A 18 19.35 8.20 -10.94
C ILE A 18 19.02 9.61 -10.46
N LYS A 19 17.73 9.95 -10.37
CA LYS A 19 17.27 11.27 -9.91
C LYS A 19 17.37 11.44 -8.39
N GLY A 20 17.71 10.39 -7.64
CA GLY A 20 17.79 10.45 -6.18
C GLY A 20 16.46 10.76 -5.51
N ILE A 21 15.33 10.48 -6.16
CA ILE A 21 14.00 10.87 -5.67
C ILE A 21 13.69 10.22 -4.31
N ALA A 22 14.14 8.99 -4.07
CA ALA A 22 14.02 8.34 -2.77
C ALA A 22 14.78 9.11 -1.66
N ASN A 23 15.94 9.70 -1.97
CA ASN A 23 16.72 10.50 -1.02
C ASN A 23 16.04 11.87 -0.77
N ILE A 24 15.49 12.49 -1.81
CA ILE A 24 14.70 13.74 -1.69
C ILE A 24 13.46 13.50 -0.81
N ILE A 25 12.76 12.39 -1.02
CA ILE A 25 11.59 12.03 -0.21
C ILE A 25 12.02 11.73 1.24
N GLY A 26 13.07 10.94 1.44
CA GLY A 26 13.60 10.64 2.78
C GLY A 26 14.02 11.89 3.56
N THR A 27 14.70 12.84 2.91
CA THR A 27 15.10 14.13 3.53
C THR A 27 13.92 15.07 3.76
N ALA A 28 12.94 15.12 2.84
CA ALA A 28 11.70 15.86 3.04
C ALA A 28 10.91 15.33 4.24
N PHE A 29 10.81 14.00 4.37
CA PHE A 29 10.17 13.38 5.53
C PHE A 29 10.96 13.60 6.83
N ALA A 30 12.30 13.47 6.81
CA ALA A 30 13.13 13.75 7.99
C ALA A 30 13.00 15.21 8.47
N THR A 31 12.72 16.15 7.56
CA THR A 31 12.47 17.56 7.91
C THR A 31 11.08 17.75 8.54
N PHE A 32 10.09 16.95 8.12
CA PHE A 32 8.72 17.03 8.62
C PHE A 32 8.50 16.20 9.90
N THR A 33 9.24 15.11 10.09
CA THR A 33 9.04 14.13 11.16
C THR A 33 10.20 13.13 11.27
N ASN A 34 10.67 12.88 12.50
CA ASN A 34 11.66 11.85 12.81
C ASN A 34 11.05 10.49 13.23
N SER A 35 9.73 10.36 13.17
CA SER A 35 9.01 9.17 13.65
C SER A 35 8.61 8.25 12.49
N SER A 36 9.14 7.01 12.50
CA SER A 36 8.80 5.96 11.53
C SER A 36 7.30 5.61 11.53
N ALA A 37 6.62 5.81 12.66
CA ALA A 37 5.17 5.63 12.80
C ALA A 37 4.37 6.63 11.95
N VAL A 38 4.77 7.90 11.97
CA VAL A 38 4.10 8.96 11.20
C VAL A 38 4.40 8.81 9.71
N PHE A 39 5.61 8.38 9.34
CA PHE A 39 5.92 8.02 7.95
C PHE A 39 4.99 6.92 7.43
N LEU A 40 4.85 5.81 8.18
CA LEU A 40 3.95 4.73 7.78
C LEU A 40 2.50 5.19 7.65
N PHE A 41 2.04 6.07 8.53
CA PHE A 41 0.70 6.63 8.44
C PHE A 41 0.48 7.45 7.15
N VAL A 42 1.43 8.31 6.80
CA VAL A 42 1.37 9.09 5.55
C VAL A 42 1.44 8.18 4.33
N VAL A 43 2.28 7.14 4.38
CA VAL A 43 2.36 6.14 3.32
C VAL A 43 1.03 5.41 3.14
N ILE A 44 0.37 5.00 4.22
CA ILE A 44 -0.94 4.35 4.14
C ILE A 44 -1.97 5.26 3.47
N LEU A 45 -2.00 6.55 3.83
CA LEU A 45 -2.91 7.51 3.19
C LEU A 45 -2.63 7.67 1.70
N LEU A 46 -1.36 7.78 1.32
CA LEU A 46 -0.93 7.87 -0.08
C LEU A 46 -1.30 6.61 -0.87
N LEU A 47 -1.04 5.43 -0.30
CA LEU A 47 -1.34 4.15 -0.92
C LEU A 47 -2.84 3.92 -1.04
N LEU A 48 -3.63 4.28 -0.03
CA LEU A 48 -5.09 4.18 -0.09
C LEU A 48 -5.62 5.08 -1.20
N PHE A 49 -5.11 6.31 -1.31
CA PHE A 49 -5.46 7.23 -2.38
C PHE A 49 -5.07 6.68 -3.75
N MET A 50 -3.85 6.17 -3.93
CA MET A 50 -3.44 5.60 -5.22
C MET A 50 -4.22 4.33 -5.59
N GLY A 51 -4.39 3.39 -4.65
CA GLY A 51 -5.14 2.15 -4.87
C GLY A 51 -6.63 2.36 -5.13
N CYS A 52 -7.16 3.54 -4.81
CA CYS A 52 -8.52 3.94 -5.16
C CYS A 52 -8.69 4.29 -6.65
N PHE A 53 -7.62 4.74 -7.34
CA PHE A 53 -7.67 5.19 -8.75
C PHE A 53 -6.90 4.30 -9.71
N MET A 54 -5.91 3.56 -9.21
CA MET A 54 -4.99 2.76 -10.00
C MET A 54 -5.09 1.30 -9.59
N GLU A 55 -4.88 0.42 -10.58
CA GLU A 55 -4.82 -1.02 -10.37
C GLU A 55 -3.66 -1.40 -9.43
N CYS A 56 -3.90 -2.38 -8.55
CA CYS A 56 -2.98 -2.83 -7.50
C CYS A 56 -1.55 -3.08 -7.99
N VAL A 57 -1.38 -3.88 -9.05
CA VAL A 57 -0.06 -4.28 -9.56
C VAL A 57 0.70 -3.07 -10.08
N ALA A 58 0.04 -2.16 -10.82
CA ALA A 58 0.65 -0.91 -11.25
C ALA A 58 1.11 -0.05 -10.06
N SER A 59 0.27 0.11 -9.03
CA SER A 59 0.62 0.88 -7.83
C SER A 59 1.79 0.26 -7.05
N VAL A 60 1.79 -1.06 -6.83
CA VAL A 60 2.90 -1.76 -6.15
C VAL A 60 4.21 -1.53 -6.90
N LEU A 61 4.22 -1.76 -8.22
CA LEU A 61 5.42 -1.68 -9.04
C LEU A 61 5.98 -0.25 -9.12
N MET A 62 5.12 0.77 -9.06
CA MET A 62 5.54 2.18 -9.10
C MET A 62 6.01 2.70 -7.74
N ILE A 63 5.27 2.42 -6.67
CA ILE A 63 5.46 3.08 -5.38
C ILE A 63 6.52 2.38 -4.53
N THR A 64 6.55 1.04 -4.54
CA THR A 64 7.50 0.25 -3.75
C THR A 64 8.96 0.67 -3.99
N PRO A 65 9.47 0.80 -5.23
CA PRO A 65 10.85 1.22 -5.44
C PRO A 65 11.17 2.64 -4.96
N ILE A 66 10.15 3.50 -4.84
CA ILE A 66 10.30 4.88 -4.35
C ILE A 66 10.33 4.90 -2.82
N LEU A 67 9.37 4.23 -2.19
CA LEU A 67 9.15 4.32 -0.75
C LEU A 67 9.97 3.30 0.04
N MET A 68 10.33 2.15 -0.53
CA MET A 68 11.11 1.11 0.16
C MET A 68 12.48 1.64 0.65
N PRO A 69 13.30 2.33 -0.17
CA PRO A 69 14.58 2.84 0.31
C PRO A 69 14.41 3.90 1.43
N ALA A 70 13.36 4.72 1.34
CA ALA A 70 13.03 5.68 2.39
C ALA A 70 12.60 4.97 3.69
N ALA A 71 11.78 3.92 3.59
CA ALA A 71 11.36 3.11 4.72
C ALA A 71 12.56 2.46 5.43
N ILE A 72 13.49 1.89 4.65
CA ILE A 72 14.73 1.30 5.17
C ILE A 72 15.59 2.36 5.87
N SER A 73 15.72 3.57 5.32
CA SER A 73 16.46 4.66 5.98
C SER A 73 15.85 5.11 7.31
N MET A 74 14.57 4.84 7.53
CA MET A 74 13.84 5.12 8.78
C MET A 74 13.80 3.91 9.73
N GLY A 75 14.56 2.85 9.44
CA GLY A 75 14.65 1.65 10.27
C GLY A 75 13.44 0.71 10.18
N ILE A 76 12.61 0.84 9.13
CA ILE A 76 11.46 -0.04 8.91
C ILE A 76 11.93 -1.30 8.18
N ASP A 77 11.51 -2.46 8.67
CA ASP A 77 11.81 -3.74 8.04
C ASP A 77 11.16 -3.85 6.64
N PRO A 78 11.91 -4.27 5.60
CA PRO A 78 11.38 -4.39 4.23
C PRO A 78 10.18 -5.32 4.09
N ILE A 79 10.14 -6.41 4.88
CA ILE A 79 9.05 -7.39 4.86
C ILE A 79 7.81 -6.75 5.48
N HIS A 80 7.98 -6.09 6.63
CA HIS A 80 6.89 -5.35 7.28
C HIS A 80 6.30 -4.29 6.34
N PHE A 81 7.16 -3.50 5.69
CA PHE A 81 6.75 -2.51 4.72
C PHE A 81 5.99 -3.13 3.54
N GLY A 82 6.49 -4.23 2.98
CA GLY A 82 5.82 -4.95 1.91
C GLY A 82 4.42 -5.42 2.29
N ILE A 83 4.24 -5.96 3.51
CA ILE A 83 2.93 -6.39 4.02
C ILE A 83 1.98 -5.19 4.13
N VAL A 84 2.44 -4.07 4.70
CA VAL A 84 1.62 -2.84 4.81
C VAL A 84 1.21 -2.34 3.41
N VAL A 85 2.13 -2.33 2.44
CA VAL A 85 1.86 -1.91 1.06
C VAL A 85 0.76 -2.77 0.43
N VAL A 86 0.93 -4.10 0.47
CA VAL A 86 0.00 -5.05 -0.15
C VAL A 86 -1.38 -4.98 0.49
N MET A 87 -1.46 -4.95 1.83
CA MET A 87 -2.75 -4.84 2.51
C MET A 87 -3.45 -3.52 2.21
N THR A 88 -2.71 -2.41 2.20
CA THR A 88 -3.30 -1.08 1.95
C THR A 88 -3.82 -0.96 0.52
N LEU A 89 -3.08 -1.45 -0.47
CA LEU A 89 -3.52 -1.42 -1.87
C LEU A 89 -4.70 -2.37 -2.14
N SER A 90 -4.70 -3.55 -1.51
CA SER A 90 -5.83 -4.49 -1.58
C SER A 90 -7.12 -3.87 -1.05
N LEU A 91 -7.00 -3.10 0.04
CA LEU A 91 -8.12 -2.32 0.56
C LEU A 91 -8.50 -1.16 -0.36
N GLY A 92 -7.52 -0.47 -0.96
CA GLY A 92 -7.74 0.62 -1.91
C GLY A 92 -8.70 0.25 -3.04
N MET A 93 -8.53 -0.93 -3.64
CA MET A 93 -9.41 -1.44 -4.72
C MET A 93 -10.85 -1.72 -4.26
N SER A 94 -11.04 -1.90 -2.95
CA SER A 94 -12.33 -2.19 -2.34
C SER A 94 -12.99 -0.91 -1.78
N THR A 95 -12.25 0.19 -1.67
CA THR A 95 -12.74 1.45 -1.09
C THR A 95 -13.30 2.36 -2.20
N PRO A 96 -14.37 3.15 -1.96
CA PRO A 96 -15.00 3.96 -3.02
C PRO A 96 -14.14 5.17 -3.32
N PRO A 97 -13.59 5.22 -4.54
CA PRO A 97 -14.17 6.01 -5.62
C PRO A 97 -14.37 5.25 -6.93
N VAL A 98 -13.65 4.14 -7.14
CA VAL A 98 -13.81 3.23 -8.30
C VAL A 98 -14.39 1.89 -7.84
N GLY A 99 -13.98 1.39 -6.66
CA GLY A 99 -14.58 0.24 -5.99
C GLY A 99 -14.67 -1.00 -6.87
N GLU A 100 -13.65 -1.27 -7.68
CA GLU A 100 -13.65 -2.31 -8.72
C GLU A 100 -14.12 -3.67 -8.19
N ASN A 101 -13.58 -4.08 -7.04
CA ASN A 101 -13.93 -5.37 -6.42
C ASN A 101 -15.42 -5.42 -6.02
N LEU A 102 -15.95 -4.33 -5.46
CA LEU A 102 -17.37 -4.21 -5.12
C LEU A 102 -18.25 -4.17 -6.38
N TYR A 103 -17.78 -3.53 -7.44
CA TYR A 103 -18.52 -3.41 -8.70
C TYR A 103 -18.66 -4.77 -9.39
N ILE A 104 -17.57 -5.54 -9.49
CA ILE A 104 -17.59 -6.90 -10.04
C ILE A 104 -18.47 -7.80 -9.18
N ALA A 105 -18.33 -7.74 -7.86
CA ALA A 105 -19.11 -8.56 -6.95
C ALA A 105 -20.62 -8.20 -6.98
N ALA A 106 -20.98 -6.92 -7.15
CA ALA A 106 -22.36 -6.48 -7.33
C ALA A 106 -22.96 -7.01 -8.64
N GLY A 107 -22.16 -7.02 -9.72
CA GLY A 107 -22.55 -7.60 -11.01
C GLY A 107 -22.82 -9.10 -10.93
N ILE A 108 -21.98 -9.85 -10.20
CA ILE A 108 -22.17 -11.29 -9.98
C ILE A 108 -23.40 -11.56 -9.09
N ALA A 109 -23.59 -10.74 -8.04
CA ALA A 109 -24.70 -10.89 -7.09
C ALA A 109 -26.04 -10.34 -7.61
N GLY A 110 -26.06 -9.65 -8.74
CA GLY A 110 -27.27 -9.05 -9.32
C GLY A 110 -27.90 -7.95 -8.47
N ILE A 111 -27.12 -7.32 -7.58
CA ILE A 111 -27.58 -6.23 -6.70
C ILE A 111 -26.99 -4.89 -7.15
N GLN A 112 -27.71 -3.81 -6.87
CA GLN A 112 -27.20 -2.46 -7.14
C GLN A 112 -25.97 -2.17 -6.29
N PHE A 113 -24.97 -1.53 -6.90
CA PHE A 113 -23.71 -1.15 -6.27
C PHE A 113 -23.91 -0.39 -4.96
N GLU A 114 -24.87 0.55 -4.90
CA GLU A 114 -25.14 1.35 -3.70
C GLU A 114 -25.64 0.50 -2.52
N LYS A 115 -26.38 -0.58 -2.80
CA LYS A 115 -26.81 -1.53 -1.76
C LYS A 115 -25.61 -2.33 -1.26
N MET A 116 -24.75 -2.78 -2.16
CA MET A 116 -23.53 -3.52 -1.79
C MET A 116 -22.55 -2.66 -0.98
N LEU A 117 -22.42 -1.38 -1.33
CA LEU A 117 -21.56 -0.42 -0.65
C LEU A 117 -21.90 -0.29 0.84
N LYS A 118 -23.20 -0.29 1.18
CA LYS A 118 -23.67 -0.22 2.58
C LYS A 118 -23.25 -1.44 3.39
N TYR A 119 -23.23 -2.62 2.78
CA TYR A 119 -22.76 -3.85 3.44
C TYR A 119 -21.23 -3.94 3.49
N ALA A 120 -20.53 -3.31 2.54
CA ALA A 120 -19.08 -3.30 2.49
C ALA A 120 -18.46 -2.31 3.49
N TRP A 121 -19.14 -1.21 3.85
CA TRP A 121 -18.64 -0.21 4.81
C TRP A 121 -18.12 -0.79 6.14
N PRO A 122 -18.85 -1.67 6.83
CA PRO A 122 -18.33 -2.29 8.05
C PRO A 122 -17.10 -3.17 7.79
N LEU A 123 -17.04 -3.87 6.65
CA LEU A 123 -15.88 -4.69 6.28
C LEU A 123 -14.64 -3.83 5.99
N ILE A 124 -14.82 -2.72 5.28
CA ILE A 124 -13.76 -1.73 5.03
C ILE A 124 -13.24 -1.16 6.36
N GLY A 125 -14.13 -0.84 7.31
CA GLY A 125 -13.74 -0.36 8.64
C GLY A 125 -12.88 -1.36 9.42
N VAL A 126 -13.26 -2.65 9.40
CA VAL A 126 -12.47 -3.72 10.03
C VAL A 126 -11.10 -3.87 9.34
N ALA A 127 -11.05 -3.78 8.02
CA ALA A 127 -9.81 -3.87 7.27
C ALA A 127 -8.86 -2.69 7.54
N ILE A 128 -9.39 -1.46 7.66
CA ILE A 128 -8.60 -0.29 8.07
C ILE A 128 -8.01 -0.51 9.47
N LEU A 129 -8.82 -0.98 10.42
CA LEU A 129 -8.34 -1.30 11.76
C LEU A 129 -7.24 -2.37 11.74
N ALA A 130 -7.43 -3.44 10.95
CA ALA A 130 -6.42 -4.48 10.80
C ALA A 130 -5.10 -3.93 10.23
N ILE A 131 -5.17 -3.05 9.22
CA ILE A 131 -3.98 -2.38 8.66
C ILE A 131 -3.28 -1.56 9.75
N LEU A 132 -4.01 -0.71 10.48
CA LEU A 132 -3.42 0.11 11.55
C LEU A 132 -2.79 -0.75 12.65
N ILE A 133 -3.46 -1.82 13.08
CA ILE A 133 -2.93 -2.76 14.06
C ILE A 133 -1.62 -3.37 13.57
N VAL A 134 -1.61 -3.88 12.35
CA VAL A 134 -0.40 -4.46 11.77
C VAL A 134 0.70 -3.41 11.66
N THR A 135 0.40 -2.22 11.12
CA THR A 135 1.37 -1.13 10.94
C THR A 135 2.08 -0.75 12.24
N TYR A 136 1.34 -0.63 13.35
CA TYR A 136 1.91 -0.22 14.65
C TYR A 136 2.36 -1.38 15.53
N ILE A 137 1.97 -2.62 15.21
CA ILE A 137 2.39 -3.84 15.90
C ILE A 137 3.13 -4.74 14.89
N PRO A 138 4.40 -4.41 14.56
CA PRO A 138 5.19 -5.15 13.56
C PRO A 138 5.43 -6.61 13.96
N GLN A 139 5.31 -6.93 15.25
CA GLN A 139 5.38 -8.30 15.74
C GLN A 139 4.34 -9.21 15.08
N ILE A 140 3.14 -8.73 14.71
CA ILE A 140 2.14 -9.57 14.04
C ILE A 140 2.62 -9.97 12.64
N SER A 141 3.23 -9.03 11.91
CA SER A 141 3.81 -9.25 10.58
C SER A 141 5.09 -10.08 10.61
N LEU A 142 5.91 -9.88 11.65
CA LEU A 142 7.24 -10.48 11.76
C LEU A 142 7.23 -11.80 12.53
N PHE A 143 6.18 -12.12 13.30
CA PHE A 143 6.11 -13.34 14.10
C PHE A 143 6.32 -14.61 13.27
N LEU A 144 5.62 -14.72 12.14
CA LEU A 144 5.72 -15.91 11.28
C LEU A 144 7.08 -15.99 10.54
N PRO A 145 7.60 -14.90 9.93
CA PRO A 145 8.96 -14.88 9.40
C PRO A 145 10.03 -15.25 10.42
N THR A 146 10.00 -14.69 11.64
CA THR A 146 11.02 -14.95 12.66
C THR A 146 10.97 -16.39 13.17
N LEU A 147 9.79 -17.02 13.23
CA LEU A 147 9.64 -18.43 13.62
C LEU A 147 10.16 -19.41 12.54
N MET A 148 9.98 -19.08 11.25
CA MET A 148 10.39 -19.95 10.14
C MET A 148 11.87 -19.78 9.74
N TYR A 149 12.47 -18.63 10.00
CA TYR A 149 13.87 -18.32 9.69
C TYR A 149 14.82 -18.36 10.91
N SER A 150 14.36 -18.86 12.07
CA SER A 150 15.21 -19.16 13.24
C SER A 150 15.79 -20.58 13.19
#